data_AF-A0AAD5P3Y3-F1
#
_entry.id   AF-A0AAD5P3Y3-F1
#
_cell.length_a   1.000
_cell.length_b   1.000
_cell.length_c   1.000
_cell.angle_alpha   90.00
_cell.angle_beta   90.00
_cell.angle_gamma   90.00
#
_symmetry.space_group_name_H-M   'P 1'
#
loop_
_entity.id
_entity.type
_entity.pdbx_description
1 polymer ?
#
loop_
_entity_poly.entity_id
_entity_poly.type
_entity_poly.pdbx_seq_one_letter_code
_entity_poly.pdbx_strand_id
1 'polypeptide(L)'
;MLLSNCEAIFASLSTDALAIKSLVGDVSVLIVQNIATMTVGPVIAFTANWMLALIILAISPMMLIDAFIQAKFQAGFSAETKEMYEEASQVANEAIGGMRTVASFCAEKKVMDLYSNETSSCYLSSYCHGSGHQQGNKAKVSAASILEILDNKPKIDSSNNEGTTLSSVDGDIEFECVSFKYPNRPNVPILKGLCLNIPSGKVEIHKLKLSWLRQQMGLVGQEPILFNETIHTNIAYGKQEQASEEEIITAKKAANAHNFIYALSQGYDTKTPT
;
A
#
# COMPACT_ATOMS: atom_id res chain seq x y z
N MET A 1 -6.33 -1.23 10.87
CA MET A 1 -6.32 -1.43 9.41
C MET A 1 -5.91 -0.15 8.69
N LEU A 2 -6.56 1.01 8.91
CA LEU A 2 -6.10 2.31 8.36
C LEU A 2 -4.70 2.75 8.84
N LEU A 3 -4.32 2.45 10.10
CA LEU A 3 -2.95 2.70 10.59
C LEU A 3 -1.88 1.92 9.80
N SER A 4 -2.18 0.70 9.35
CA SER A 4 -1.20 -0.19 8.71
C SER A 4 -0.78 0.28 7.32
N ASN A 5 -1.69 0.90 6.55
CA ASN A 5 -1.35 1.48 5.26
C ASN A 5 -0.53 2.77 5.40
N CYS A 6 -0.78 3.57 6.44
CA CYS A 6 0.00 4.77 6.73
C CYS A 6 1.42 4.39 7.19
N GLU A 7 1.54 3.35 8.01
CA GLU A 7 2.82 2.73 8.38
C GLU A 7 3.59 2.24 7.15
N ALA A 8 2.92 1.65 6.15
CA ALA A 8 3.56 1.20 4.91
C ALA A 8 4.09 2.36 4.04
N ILE A 9 3.34 3.46 3.93
CA ILE A 9 3.77 4.67 3.19
C ILE A 9 4.95 5.33 3.92
N PHE A 10 4.87 5.44 5.25
CA PHE A 10 5.95 5.99 6.07
C PHE A 10 7.21 5.14 6.01
N ALA A 11 7.07 3.81 6.01
CA ALA A 11 8.17 2.88 5.81
C ALA A 11 8.81 3.05 4.43
N SER A 12 8.01 3.27 3.37
CA SER A 12 8.52 3.50 2.02
C SER A 12 9.31 4.82 1.94
N LEU A 13 8.76 5.92 2.46
CA LEU A 13 9.44 7.22 2.55
C LEU A 13 10.74 7.17 3.35
N SER A 14 10.75 6.46 4.47
CA SER A 14 11.97 6.26 5.26
C SER A 14 13.01 5.42 4.51
N THR A 15 12.56 4.43 3.74
CA THR A 15 13.45 3.59 2.92
C THR A 15 14.08 4.41 1.80
N ASP A 16 13.31 5.28 1.14
CA ASP A 16 13.80 6.20 0.10
C ASP A 16 14.78 7.23 0.67
N ALA A 17 14.49 7.80 1.83
CA ALA A 17 15.40 8.74 2.50
C ALA A 17 16.73 8.07 2.90
N LEU A 18 16.69 6.82 3.35
CA LEU A 18 17.89 6.03 3.64
C LEU A 18 18.68 5.70 2.37
N ALA A 19 18.00 5.38 1.27
CA ALA A 19 18.63 5.16 -0.03
C ALA A 19 19.36 6.42 -0.51
N ILE A 20 18.72 7.60 -0.44
CA ILE A 20 19.34 8.89 -0.80
C ILE A 20 20.54 9.19 0.11
N LYS A 21 20.40 8.97 1.42
CA LYS A 21 21.51 9.18 2.37
C LYS A 21 22.71 8.29 2.04
N SER A 22 22.50 7.02 1.74
CA SER A 22 23.60 6.11 1.37
C SER A 22 24.23 6.50 0.04
N LEU A 23 23.41 6.93 -0.93
CA LEU A 23 23.86 7.33 -2.26
C LEU A 23 24.65 8.65 -2.25
N VAL A 24 24.30 9.61 -1.39
CA VAL A 24 25.02 10.89 -1.27
C VAL A 24 26.15 10.80 -0.24
N GLY A 25 25.95 10.10 0.87
CA GLY A 25 26.93 10.00 1.96
C GLY A 25 28.00 8.96 1.68
N ASP A 26 27.60 7.69 1.57
CA ASP A 26 28.55 6.56 1.53
C ASP A 26 29.29 6.50 0.19
N VAL A 27 28.59 6.74 -0.92
CA VAL A 27 29.22 6.74 -2.25
C VAL A 27 30.21 7.90 -2.40
N SER A 28 29.90 9.09 -1.89
CA SER A 28 30.82 10.23 -1.94
C SER A 28 32.09 9.96 -1.14
N VAL A 29 31.96 9.37 0.05
CA VAL A 29 33.11 8.93 0.86
C VAL A 29 33.94 7.88 0.11
N LEU A 30 33.29 6.91 -0.53
CA LEU A 30 33.96 5.86 -1.29
C LEU A 30 34.70 6.43 -2.51
N ILE A 31 34.12 7.38 -3.24
CA ILE A 31 34.77 8.04 -4.38
C ILE A 31 36.03 8.78 -3.91
N VAL A 32 35.91 9.58 -2.84
CA VAL A 32 37.05 10.31 -2.27
C VAL A 32 38.14 9.34 -1.79
N GLN A 33 37.76 8.26 -1.11
CA GLN A 33 38.68 7.22 -0.66
C GLN A 33 39.40 6.53 -1.82
N ASN A 34 38.69 6.18 -2.89
CA ASN A 34 39.27 5.52 -4.06
C ASN A 34 40.26 6.43 -4.79
N ILE A 35 39.95 7.73 -4.94
CA ILE A 35 40.87 8.72 -5.53
C ILE A 35 42.12 8.88 -4.64
N ALA A 36 41.94 8.98 -3.32
CA ALA A 36 43.06 9.07 -2.38
C ALA A 36 43.95 7.82 -2.44
N THR A 37 43.35 6.64 -2.52
CA THR A 37 44.11 5.37 -2.58
C THR A 37 44.85 5.20 -3.90
N MET A 38 44.22 5.58 -5.03
CA MET A 38 44.85 5.59 -6.36
C MET A 38 46.00 6.59 -6.49
N THR A 39 46.08 7.62 -5.65
CA THR A 39 47.14 8.66 -5.72
C THR A 39 48.23 8.44 -4.67
N VAL A 40 47.86 8.22 -3.41
CA VAL A 40 48.82 8.08 -2.29
C VAL A 40 49.63 6.79 -2.41
N GLY A 41 48.99 5.67 -2.78
CA GLY A 41 49.66 4.36 -2.89
C GLY A 41 50.83 4.36 -3.88
N PRO A 42 50.64 4.80 -5.14
CA PRO A 42 51.73 4.90 -6.11
C PRO A 42 52.84 5.87 -5.67
N VAL A 43 52.51 7.02 -5.09
CA VAL A 43 53.51 8.01 -4.64
C VAL A 43 54.43 7.42 -3.56
N ILE A 44 53.87 6.70 -2.60
CA ILE A 44 54.65 5.99 -1.57
C ILE A 44 55.50 4.88 -2.22
N ALA A 45 54.96 4.13 -3.16
CA ALA A 45 55.70 3.07 -3.86
C ALA A 45 56.91 3.60 -4.65
N PHE A 46 56.74 4.71 -5.38
CA PHE A 46 57.81 5.33 -6.17
C PHE A 46 58.91 5.96 -5.30
N THR A 47 58.57 6.48 -4.11
CA THR A 47 59.56 7.06 -3.18
C THR A 47 60.36 6.00 -2.43
N ALA A 48 59.76 4.84 -2.13
CA ALA A 48 60.45 3.75 -1.45
C ALA A 48 61.38 2.94 -2.37
N ASN A 49 60.86 2.45 -3.50
CA ASN A 49 61.64 1.71 -4.49
C ASN A 49 60.95 1.74 -5.86
N TRP A 50 61.47 2.58 -6.74
CA TRP A 50 60.94 2.78 -8.09
C TRP A 50 60.91 1.51 -8.95
N MET A 51 61.82 0.55 -8.72
CA MET A 51 61.88 -0.72 -9.47
C MET A 51 60.75 -1.68 -9.06
N LEU A 52 60.41 -1.74 -7.77
CA LEU A 52 59.26 -2.50 -7.26
C LEU A 52 57.92 -1.84 -7.64
N ALA A 53 57.87 -0.50 -7.66
CA ALA A 53 56.68 0.25 -8.06
C ALA A 53 56.26 -0.02 -9.52
N LEU A 54 57.23 -0.14 -10.44
CA LEU A 54 56.95 -0.47 -11.85
C LEU A 54 56.33 -1.86 -12.02
N ILE A 55 56.70 -2.83 -11.20
CA ILE A 55 56.13 -4.19 -11.22
C ILE A 55 54.66 -4.15 -10.76
N ILE A 56 54.36 -3.42 -9.68
CA ILE A 56 52.98 -3.26 -9.17
C ILE A 56 52.12 -2.51 -10.18
N LEU A 57 52.66 -1.47 -10.81
CA LEU A 57 51.98 -0.71 -11.87
C LEU A 57 51.64 -1.59 -13.07
N ALA A 58 52.51 -2.53 -13.44
CA ALA A 58 52.29 -3.45 -14.55
C ALA A 58 51.19 -4.50 -14.25
N ILE A 59 50.99 -4.89 -12.99
CA ILE A 59 49.97 -5.87 -12.58
C ILE A 59 48.60 -5.22 -12.32
N SER A 60 48.57 -3.95 -11.88
CA SER A 60 47.34 -3.16 -11.67
C SER A 60 46.30 -3.23 -12.81
N PRO A 61 46.66 -3.08 -14.11
CA PRO A 61 45.68 -3.17 -15.19
C PRO A 61 45.06 -4.57 -15.31
N MET A 62 45.77 -5.65 -14.93
CA MET A 62 45.22 -7.01 -14.96
C MET A 62 44.09 -7.18 -13.94
N MET A 63 44.23 -6.61 -12.73
CA MET A 63 43.16 -6.62 -11.72
C MET A 63 41.95 -5.78 -12.13
N LEU A 64 42.18 -4.64 -12.80
CA LEU A 64 41.10 -3.80 -13.31
C LEU A 64 40.32 -4.49 -14.44
N ILE A 65 41.01 -5.22 -15.32
CA ILE A 65 40.38 -6.00 -16.39
C ILE A 65 39.53 -7.13 -15.80
N ASP A 66 40.05 -7.88 -14.83
CA ASP A 66 39.30 -8.93 -14.13
C ASP A 66 38.03 -8.38 -13.44
N ALA A 67 38.17 -7.29 -12.68
CA ALA A 67 37.03 -6.63 -12.03
C ALA A 67 36.01 -6.08 -13.04
N PHE A 68 36.47 -5.56 -14.19
CA PHE A 68 35.59 -5.05 -15.24
C PHE A 68 34.79 -6.17 -15.91
N ILE A 69 35.44 -7.31 -16.21
CA ILE A 69 34.78 -8.49 -16.77
C ILE A 69 33.74 -9.01 -15.76
N GLN A 70 34.11 -9.12 -14.48
CA GLN A 70 33.20 -9.56 -13.42
C GLN A 70 32.00 -8.61 -13.26
N ALA A 71 32.22 -7.29 -13.28
CA ALA A 71 31.15 -6.29 -13.16
C ALA A 71 30.21 -6.32 -14.37
N LYS A 72 30.74 -6.46 -15.59
CA LYS A 72 29.92 -6.59 -16.81
C LYS A 72 29.11 -7.88 -16.84
N PHE A 73 29.70 -8.98 -16.37
CA PHE A 73 29.03 -10.26 -16.23
C PHE A 73 27.86 -10.16 -15.24
N GLN A 74 28.08 -9.60 -14.05
CA GLN A 74 27.03 -9.41 -13.03
C GLN A 74 25.91 -8.46 -13.48
N ALA A 75 26.25 -7.34 -14.12
CA ALA A 75 25.26 -6.39 -14.62
C ALA A 75 24.37 -6.98 -15.72
N GLY A 76 24.94 -7.82 -16.60
CA GLY A 76 24.19 -8.52 -17.65
C GLY A 76 23.10 -9.43 -17.09
N PHE A 77 23.44 -10.30 -16.14
CA PHE A 77 22.46 -11.22 -15.55
C PHE A 77 21.47 -10.55 -14.62
N SER A 78 21.86 -9.45 -13.98
CA SER A 78 20.93 -8.67 -13.16
C SER A 78 19.85 -8.02 -14.00
N ALA A 79 20.11 -7.65 -15.27
CA ALA A 79 19.11 -7.09 -16.15
C ALA A 79 18.06 -8.15 -16.54
N GLU A 80 18.53 -9.32 -16.97
CA GLU A 80 17.67 -10.46 -17.34
C GLU A 80 16.83 -10.96 -16.15
N THR A 81 17.42 -11.04 -14.95
CA THR A 81 16.67 -11.42 -13.73
C THR A 81 15.64 -10.36 -13.32
N LYS A 82 15.96 -9.08 -13.55
CA LYS A 82 15.05 -7.97 -13.25
C LYS A 82 13.84 -7.96 -14.19
N GLU A 83 14.06 -8.20 -15.47
CA GLU A 83 13.00 -8.31 -16.48
C GLU A 83 12.05 -9.47 -16.16
N MET A 84 12.56 -10.67 -15.86
CA MET A 84 11.73 -11.80 -15.42
C MET A 84 10.95 -11.53 -14.12
N TYR A 85 11.53 -10.76 -13.19
CA TYR A 85 10.83 -10.36 -11.97
C TYR A 85 9.72 -9.34 -12.26
N GLU A 86 9.96 -8.38 -13.16
CA GLU A 86 8.95 -7.41 -13.58
C GLU A 86 7.77 -8.10 -14.27
N GLU A 87 8.01 -9.08 -15.15
CA GLU A 87 6.96 -9.89 -15.78
C GLU A 87 6.14 -10.69 -14.75
N ALA A 88 6.81 -11.42 -13.84
CA ALA A 88 6.13 -12.17 -12.80
C ALA A 88 5.33 -11.26 -11.85
N SER A 89 5.88 -10.09 -11.50
CA SER A 89 5.21 -9.09 -10.67
C SER A 89 4.03 -8.43 -11.38
N GLN A 90 4.11 -8.24 -12.70
CA GLN A 90 3.02 -7.71 -13.50
C GLN A 90 1.83 -8.68 -13.50
N VAL A 91 2.08 -9.97 -13.72
CA VAL A 91 1.05 -11.02 -13.65
C VAL A 91 0.37 -11.03 -12.27
N ALA A 92 1.13 -10.90 -11.19
CA ALA A 92 0.58 -10.79 -9.84
C ALA A 92 -0.25 -9.50 -9.64
N ASN A 93 0.27 -8.34 -10.06
CA ASN A 93 -0.43 -7.06 -9.91
C ASN A 93 -1.74 -7.01 -10.72
N GLU A 94 -1.74 -7.57 -11.93
CA GLU A 94 -2.96 -7.70 -12.74
C GLU A 94 -3.99 -8.61 -12.07
N ALA A 95 -3.55 -9.72 -11.45
CA ALA A 95 -4.42 -10.60 -10.69
C ALA A 95 -5.00 -9.93 -9.44
N ILE A 96 -4.22 -9.12 -8.72
CA ILE A 96 -4.67 -8.37 -7.53
C ILE A 96 -5.65 -7.26 -7.95
N GLY A 97 -5.29 -6.46 -8.95
CA GLY A 97 -6.11 -5.36 -9.44
C GLY A 97 -7.44 -5.85 -10.03
N GLY A 98 -7.41 -7.01 -10.70
CA GLY A 98 -8.56 -7.70 -11.27
C GLY A 98 -9.19 -8.77 -10.36
N MET A 99 -8.85 -8.82 -9.08
CA MET A 99 -9.23 -9.88 -8.14
C MET A 99 -10.71 -10.27 -8.22
N ARG A 100 -11.61 -9.28 -8.20
CA ARG A 100 -13.07 -9.54 -8.24
C ARG A 100 -13.50 -10.22 -9.55
N THR A 101 -12.80 -9.92 -10.65
CA THR A 101 -13.02 -10.53 -11.97
C THR A 101 -12.46 -11.94 -12.03
N VAL A 102 -11.26 -12.19 -11.49
CA VAL A 102 -10.70 -13.53 -11.41
C VAL A 102 -11.61 -14.46 -10.58
N ALA A 103 -12.12 -13.94 -9.47
CA ALA A 103 -13.05 -14.66 -8.60
C ALA A 103 -14.43 -14.90 -9.23
N SER A 104 -14.95 -13.96 -10.02
CA SER A 104 -16.25 -14.11 -10.70
C SER A 104 -16.21 -15.16 -11.81
N PHE A 105 -15.05 -15.36 -12.44
CA PHE A 105 -14.83 -16.40 -13.45
C PHE A 105 -14.28 -17.71 -12.90
N CYS A 106 -14.07 -17.82 -11.58
CA CYS A 106 -13.43 -18.98 -10.94
C CYS A 106 -12.09 -19.38 -11.61
N ALA A 107 -11.29 -18.37 -11.99
CA ALA A 107 -10.06 -18.53 -12.75
C ALA A 107 -8.79 -18.52 -11.87
N GLU A 108 -8.94 -18.63 -10.55
CA GLU A 108 -7.86 -18.51 -9.57
C GLU A 108 -6.75 -19.53 -9.84
N LYS A 109 -7.14 -20.79 -10.13
CA LYS A 109 -6.19 -21.87 -10.43
C LYS A 109 -5.38 -21.59 -11.69
N LYS A 110 -6.00 -21.00 -12.72
CA LYS A 110 -5.34 -20.65 -13.97
C LYS A 110 -4.32 -19.52 -13.80
N VAL A 111 -4.66 -18.52 -12.98
CA VAL A 111 -3.74 -17.42 -12.63
C VAL A 111 -2.58 -17.94 -11.80
N MET A 112 -2.84 -18.87 -10.87
CA MET A 112 -1.81 -19.52 -10.07
C MET A 112 -0.83 -20.36 -10.88
N ASP A 113 -1.34 -21.11 -11.86
CA ASP A 113 -0.48 -21.88 -12.75
C ASP A 113 0.42 -20.95 -13.58
N LEU A 114 -0.12 -19.84 -14.11
CA LEU A 114 0.65 -18.81 -14.82
C LEU A 114 1.75 -18.22 -13.92
N TYR A 115 1.40 -17.80 -12.71
CA TYR A 115 2.33 -17.20 -11.76
C TYR A 115 3.44 -18.17 -11.32
N SER A 116 3.08 -19.44 -11.09
CA SER A 116 4.04 -20.48 -10.71
C SER A 116 5.04 -20.80 -11.83
N ASN A 117 4.61 -20.70 -13.09
CA ASN A 117 5.46 -20.91 -14.26
C ASN A 117 6.49 -19.79 -14.40
N GLU A 118 6.06 -18.53 -14.29
CA GLU A 118 6.96 -17.37 -14.35
C GLU A 118 7.97 -17.34 -13.20
N THR A 119 7.53 -17.67 -11.98
CA THR A 119 8.43 -17.75 -10.82
C THR A 119 9.41 -18.92 -10.88
N SER A 120 9.06 -20.02 -11.57
CA SER A 120 9.97 -21.16 -11.78
C SER A 120 11.12 -20.80 -12.73
N SER A 121 10.84 -20.05 -13.80
CA SER A 121 11.85 -19.49 -14.70
C SER A 121 12.81 -18.55 -13.96
N CYS A 122 12.26 -17.69 -13.09
CA CYS A 122 13.07 -16.81 -12.23
C CYS A 122 13.97 -17.61 -11.26
N TYR A 123 13.47 -18.72 -10.71
CA TYR A 123 14.25 -19.61 -9.83
C TYR A 123 15.39 -20.31 -10.55
N LEU A 124 15.14 -20.87 -11.73
CA LEU A 124 16.16 -21.56 -12.53
C LEU A 124 17.24 -20.59 -12.98
N SER A 125 16.86 -19.40 -13.45
CA SER A 125 17.83 -18.35 -13.79
C SER A 125 18.64 -17.93 -12.58
N SER A 126 18.02 -17.68 -11.42
CA SER A 126 18.74 -17.32 -10.19
C SER A 126 19.74 -18.40 -9.73
N TYR A 127 19.45 -19.69 -9.99
CA TYR A 127 20.33 -20.81 -9.63
C TYR A 127 21.55 -20.92 -10.56
N CYS A 128 21.35 -20.71 -11.87
CA CYS A 128 22.44 -20.70 -12.86
C CYS A 128 23.43 -19.53 -12.65
N HIS A 129 22.97 -18.42 -12.08
CA HIS A 129 23.77 -17.19 -11.91
C HIS A 129 24.52 -17.08 -10.58
N GLY A 130 24.49 -18.12 -9.71
CA GLY A 130 25.25 -18.13 -8.44
C GLY A 130 24.75 -17.17 -7.36
N SER A 131 23.65 -16.46 -7.62
CA SER A 131 22.96 -15.53 -6.71
C SER A 131 21.72 -16.15 -6.03
N GLY A 132 21.60 -17.49 -6.11
CA GLY A 132 20.38 -18.28 -5.95
C GLY A 132 19.66 -18.30 -4.60
N HIS A 133 19.98 -17.43 -3.64
CA HIS A 133 19.35 -17.46 -2.31
C HIS A 133 18.60 -16.19 -1.90
N GLN A 134 18.91 -15.01 -2.46
CA GLN A 134 18.33 -13.75 -1.96
C GLN A 134 17.13 -13.23 -2.75
N GLN A 135 17.16 -13.22 -4.09
CA GLN A 135 16.03 -12.70 -4.89
C GLN A 135 14.84 -13.67 -4.92
N GLY A 136 15.07 -14.96 -5.18
CA GLY A 136 13.99 -15.96 -5.31
C GLY A 136 13.16 -16.13 -4.04
N ASN A 137 13.80 -16.07 -2.86
CA ASN A 137 13.09 -16.20 -1.58
C ASN A 137 12.21 -14.98 -1.26
N LYS A 138 12.62 -13.76 -1.67
CA LYS A 138 11.79 -12.56 -1.49
C LYS A 138 10.53 -12.61 -2.35
N ALA A 139 10.65 -13.09 -3.60
CA ALA A 139 9.52 -13.22 -4.52
C ALA A 139 8.46 -14.22 -3.98
N LYS A 140 8.88 -15.39 -3.49
CA LYS A 140 7.95 -16.38 -2.91
C LYS A 140 7.20 -15.88 -1.68
N VAL A 141 7.88 -15.14 -0.79
CA VAL A 141 7.28 -14.64 0.45
C VAL A 141 6.26 -13.53 0.17
N SER A 142 6.53 -12.62 -0.77
CA SER A 142 5.54 -11.62 -1.20
C SER A 142 4.33 -12.26 -1.89
N ALA A 143 4.57 -13.24 -2.76
CA ALA A 143 3.49 -13.94 -3.46
C ALA A 143 2.52 -14.64 -2.53
N ALA A 144 3.05 -15.38 -1.55
CA ALA A 144 2.24 -16.12 -0.58
C ALA A 144 1.36 -15.18 0.25
N SER A 145 1.91 -14.03 0.68
CA SER A 145 1.19 -13.03 1.46
C SER A 145 0.07 -12.36 0.65
N ILE A 146 0.32 -12.10 -0.63
CA ILE A 146 -0.67 -11.58 -1.56
C ILE A 146 -1.81 -12.60 -1.72
N LEU A 147 -1.48 -13.86 -2.04
CA LEU A 147 -2.48 -14.91 -2.28
C LEU A 147 -3.37 -15.16 -1.06
N GLU A 148 -2.81 -15.08 0.15
CA GLU A 148 -3.56 -15.22 1.39
C GLU A 148 -4.57 -14.07 1.61
N ILE A 149 -4.23 -12.85 1.21
CA ILE A 149 -5.15 -11.70 1.25
C ILE A 149 -6.20 -11.81 0.14
N LEU A 150 -5.79 -12.30 -1.03
CA LEU A 150 -6.62 -12.43 -2.22
C LEU A 150 -7.71 -13.49 -2.08
N ASP A 151 -7.41 -14.64 -1.50
CA ASP A 151 -8.40 -15.71 -1.31
C ASP A 151 -9.42 -15.41 -0.19
N ASN A 152 -9.25 -14.30 0.53
CA ASN A 152 -10.09 -13.94 1.66
C ASN A 152 -11.38 -13.22 1.23
N LYS A 153 -12.47 -13.97 1.07
CA LYS A 153 -13.79 -13.40 0.78
C LYS A 153 -14.37 -12.73 2.04
N PRO A 154 -14.63 -11.40 2.04
CA PRO A 154 -15.23 -10.74 3.18
C PRO A 154 -16.67 -11.24 3.35
N LYS A 155 -17.08 -11.52 4.59
CA LYS A 155 -18.45 -11.97 4.92
C LYS A 155 -19.53 -10.97 4.52
N ILE A 156 -19.17 -9.68 4.36
CA ILE A 156 -20.05 -8.60 3.92
C ILE A 156 -19.31 -7.84 2.82
N ASP A 157 -19.75 -7.98 1.57
CA ASP A 157 -19.13 -7.36 0.42
C ASP A 157 -19.81 -6.02 0.07
N SER A 158 -19.06 -4.92 0.20
CA SER A 158 -19.55 -3.57 -0.14
C SER A 158 -19.49 -3.23 -1.63
N SER A 159 -18.86 -4.08 -2.44
CA SER A 159 -18.75 -3.91 -3.89
C SER A 159 -19.77 -4.73 -4.68
N ASN A 160 -20.50 -5.61 -4.01
CA ASN A 160 -21.60 -6.34 -4.61
C ASN A 160 -22.71 -5.35 -5.02
N ASN A 161 -23.09 -5.39 -6.29
CA ASN A 161 -24.20 -4.60 -6.84
C ASN A 161 -25.54 -5.34 -6.79
N GLU A 162 -25.55 -6.57 -6.28
CA GLU A 162 -26.76 -7.32 -6.01
C GLU A 162 -27.54 -6.72 -4.84
N GLY A 163 -28.87 -6.83 -4.92
CA GLY A 163 -29.78 -6.25 -3.94
C GLY A 163 -30.70 -5.21 -4.58
N THR A 164 -31.79 -4.89 -3.89
CA THR A 164 -32.80 -3.96 -4.37
C THR A 164 -32.51 -2.55 -3.87
N THR A 165 -32.59 -1.55 -4.75
CA THR A 165 -32.66 -0.12 -4.38
C THR A 165 -34.12 0.30 -4.29
N LEU A 166 -34.52 1.01 -3.24
CA LEU A 166 -35.88 1.53 -3.09
C LEU A 166 -35.94 2.96 -3.63
N SER A 167 -37.04 3.33 -4.29
CA SER A 167 -37.25 4.68 -4.84
C SER A 167 -37.59 5.73 -3.79
N SER A 168 -38.00 5.29 -2.59
CA SER A 168 -38.28 6.13 -1.42
C SER A 168 -38.05 5.29 -0.17
N VAL A 169 -37.49 5.92 0.86
CA VAL A 169 -37.17 5.31 2.15
C VAL A 169 -37.94 6.08 3.21
N ASP A 170 -38.81 5.39 3.92
CA ASP A 170 -39.36 5.86 5.18
C ASP A 170 -38.51 5.23 6.31
N GLY A 171 -38.15 6.02 7.32
CA GLY A 171 -36.96 5.84 8.16
C GLY A 171 -36.99 4.73 9.22
N ASP A 172 -37.40 3.53 8.86
CA ASP A 172 -37.94 2.57 9.84
C ASP A 172 -37.03 1.41 10.13
N ILE A 173 -36.93 1.09 11.41
CA ILE A 173 -35.93 0.17 11.90
C ILE A 173 -36.58 -0.76 12.92
N GLU A 174 -36.77 -2.02 12.53
CA GLU A 174 -37.22 -3.08 13.40
C GLU A 174 -36.08 -4.06 13.68
N PHE A 175 -35.69 -4.17 14.95
CA PHE A 175 -34.84 -5.22 15.47
C PHE A 175 -35.74 -6.32 16.04
N GLU A 176 -35.73 -7.50 15.43
CA GLU A 176 -36.43 -8.69 15.94
C GLU A 176 -35.49 -9.53 16.80
N CYS A 177 -35.41 -9.18 18.08
CA CYS A 177 -34.73 -9.95 19.12
C CYS A 177 -33.28 -10.33 18.76
N VAL A 178 -32.54 -9.33 18.28
CA VAL A 178 -31.19 -9.46 17.76
C VAL A 178 -30.20 -9.79 18.88
N SER A 179 -29.39 -10.81 18.65
CA SER A 179 -28.29 -11.21 19.52
C SER A 179 -26.96 -11.06 18.79
N PHE A 180 -25.98 -10.42 19.42
CA PHE A 180 -24.72 -10.07 18.78
C PHE A 180 -23.52 -10.29 19.70
N LYS A 181 -22.43 -10.79 19.10
CA LYS A 181 -21.12 -10.96 19.72
C LYS A 181 -20.04 -10.50 18.75
N TYR A 182 -19.01 -9.80 19.26
CA TYR A 182 -17.86 -9.47 18.44
C TYR A 182 -17.02 -10.73 18.16
N PRO A 183 -16.61 -10.99 16.90
CA PRO A 183 -15.78 -12.16 16.56
C PRO A 183 -14.46 -12.21 17.34
N ASN A 184 -13.87 -11.05 17.63
CA ASN A 184 -12.61 -10.93 18.37
C ASN A 184 -12.78 -11.14 19.89
N ARG A 185 -14.03 -11.23 20.40
CA ARG A 185 -14.36 -11.52 21.80
C ARG A 185 -15.61 -12.43 21.88
N PRO A 186 -15.50 -13.71 21.47
CA PRO A 186 -16.67 -14.59 21.28
C PRO A 186 -17.37 -14.97 22.59
N ASN A 187 -16.64 -14.92 23.71
CA ASN A 187 -17.14 -15.34 25.02
C ASN A 187 -17.97 -14.25 25.72
N VAL A 188 -17.99 -13.02 25.20
CA VAL A 188 -18.70 -11.90 25.81
C VAL A 188 -19.85 -11.46 24.89
N PRO A 189 -21.08 -11.93 25.12
CA PRO A 189 -22.24 -11.44 24.38
C PRO A 189 -22.53 -9.97 24.72
N ILE A 190 -22.72 -9.15 23.68
CA ILE A 190 -23.02 -7.72 23.84
C ILE A 190 -24.52 -7.46 23.77
N LEU A 191 -25.20 -8.00 22.76
CA LEU A 191 -26.66 -7.93 22.65
C LEU A 191 -27.26 -9.31 22.91
N LYS A 192 -28.30 -9.37 23.75
CA LYS A 192 -29.05 -10.59 24.10
C LYS A 192 -30.53 -10.34 23.85
N GLY A 193 -31.03 -10.73 22.69
CA GLY A 193 -32.46 -10.64 22.36
C GLY A 193 -32.99 -9.20 22.34
N LEU A 194 -32.25 -8.26 21.74
CA LEU A 194 -32.71 -6.87 21.62
C LEU A 194 -33.85 -6.80 20.59
N CYS A 195 -35.07 -6.56 21.06
CA CYS A 195 -36.21 -6.28 20.19
C CYS A 195 -36.55 -4.78 20.31
N LEU A 196 -36.47 -4.03 19.20
CA LEU A 196 -36.66 -2.58 19.17
C LEU A 196 -37.38 -2.23 17.86
N ASN A 197 -38.51 -1.52 17.95
CA ASN A 197 -39.27 -1.09 16.77
C ASN A 197 -39.26 0.44 16.70
N ILE A 198 -38.77 0.97 15.59
CA ILE A 198 -38.79 2.39 15.22
C ILE A 198 -39.72 2.49 14.00
N PRO A 199 -40.91 3.11 14.14
CA PRO A 199 -42.03 2.82 13.27
C PRO A 199 -42.09 3.60 11.94
N SER A 200 -42.18 2.80 10.86
CA SER A 200 -42.92 2.91 9.59
C SER A 200 -42.47 1.68 8.69
N GLY A 201 -42.85 1.57 7.42
CA GLY A 201 -42.39 0.62 6.36
C GLY A 201 -41.55 -0.66 6.64
N LYS A 202 -42.00 -1.83 6.12
CA LYS A 202 -41.33 -3.14 6.26
C LYS A 202 -40.42 -3.50 5.08
N VAL A 203 -39.09 -3.47 5.25
CA VAL A 203 -38.13 -4.10 4.32
C VAL A 203 -36.93 -4.68 5.09
N GLU A 204 -36.57 -5.94 4.84
CA GLU A 204 -35.40 -6.58 5.44
C GLU A 204 -34.09 -5.99 4.89
N ILE A 205 -33.23 -5.49 5.79
CA ILE A 205 -31.96 -4.83 5.41
C ILE A 205 -30.96 -5.72 4.66
N HIS A 206 -31.03 -7.05 4.84
CA HIS A 206 -30.13 -8.02 4.19
C HIS A 206 -30.37 -8.14 2.68
N LYS A 207 -31.51 -7.66 2.18
CA LYS A 207 -31.88 -7.66 0.76
C LYS A 207 -31.52 -6.35 0.05
N LEU A 208 -31.12 -5.34 0.81
CA LEU A 208 -30.82 -4.00 0.31
C LEU A 208 -29.37 -3.89 -0.13
N LYS A 209 -29.13 -3.11 -1.18
CA LYS A 209 -27.78 -2.79 -1.62
C LYS A 209 -27.05 -1.99 -0.53
N LEU A 210 -25.94 -2.52 -0.04
CA LEU A 210 -25.21 -1.97 1.11
C LEU A 210 -24.74 -0.52 0.88
N SER A 211 -24.28 -0.18 -0.33
CA SER A 211 -23.82 1.18 -0.66
C SER A 211 -24.97 2.20 -0.57
N TRP A 212 -26.14 1.82 -1.04
CA TRP A 212 -27.34 2.66 -1.02
C TRP A 212 -27.88 2.83 0.41
N LEU A 213 -27.91 1.75 1.20
CA LEU A 213 -28.35 1.81 2.60
C LEU A 213 -27.48 2.77 3.42
N ARG A 214 -26.15 2.70 3.27
CA ARG A 214 -25.21 3.60 3.97
C ARG A 214 -25.38 5.06 3.55
N GLN A 215 -25.82 5.33 2.33
CA GLN A 215 -26.07 6.68 1.84
C GLN A 215 -27.28 7.34 2.50
N GLN A 216 -28.22 6.54 3.04
CA GLN A 216 -29.39 7.03 3.77
C GLN A 216 -29.12 7.22 5.27
N MET A 217 -27.91 6.90 5.75
CA MET A 217 -27.57 6.93 7.17
C MET A 217 -26.55 8.03 7.47
N GLY A 218 -26.83 8.86 8.46
CA GLY A 218 -25.83 9.72 9.11
C GLY A 218 -25.17 8.97 10.28
N LEU A 219 -23.85 8.87 10.28
CA LEU A 219 -23.09 8.29 11.39
C LEU A 219 -22.28 9.38 12.10
N VAL A 220 -22.45 9.48 13.41
CA VAL A 220 -21.60 10.33 14.27
C VAL A 220 -20.90 9.45 15.28
N GLY A 221 -19.56 9.38 15.19
CA GLY A 221 -18.73 8.68 16.16
C GLY A 221 -18.64 9.43 17.48
N GLN A 222 -18.32 8.72 18.58
CA GLN A 222 -18.07 9.35 19.88
C GLN A 222 -16.87 10.32 19.82
N GLU A 223 -15.83 9.93 19.08
CA GLU A 223 -14.69 10.78 18.72
C GLU A 223 -14.74 11.02 17.20
N PRO A 224 -15.18 12.20 16.75
CA PRO A 224 -15.22 12.51 15.33
C PRO A 224 -13.80 12.65 14.78
N ILE A 225 -13.54 11.97 13.66
CA ILE A 225 -12.27 12.05 12.94
C ILE A 225 -12.43 13.07 11.81
N LEU A 226 -11.50 14.01 11.73
CA LEU A 226 -11.40 14.97 10.63
C LEU A 226 -10.18 14.62 9.77
N PHE A 227 -10.28 14.83 8.47
CA PHE A 227 -9.15 14.76 7.55
C PHE A 227 -8.34 16.05 7.62
N ASN A 228 -7.04 15.98 7.40
CA ASN A 228 -6.12 17.14 7.36
C ASN A 228 -6.36 18.04 6.13
N GLU A 229 -7.53 18.64 6.10
CA GLU A 229 -8.08 19.46 5.04
C GLU A 229 -8.81 20.66 5.65
N THR A 230 -9.36 21.53 4.80
CA THR A 230 -10.20 22.64 5.26
C THR A 230 -11.48 22.13 5.93
N ILE A 231 -12.05 22.96 6.80
CA ILE A 231 -13.36 22.69 7.41
C ILE A 231 -14.43 22.50 6.33
N HIS A 232 -14.35 23.28 5.23
CA HIS A 232 -15.23 23.14 4.08
C HIS A 232 -15.20 21.71 3.49
N THR A 233 -14.01 21.23 3.11
CA THR A 233 -13.85 19.91 2.48
C THR A 233 -14.30 18.78 3.41
N ASN A 234 -14.01 18.90 4.71
CA ASN A 234 -14.44 17.93 5.72
C ASN A 234 -15.97 17.79 5.79
N ILE A 235 -16.71 18.89 5.63
CA ILE A 235 -18.17 18.89 5.62
C ILE A 235 -18.70 18.35 4.29
N ALA A 236 -18.06 18.71 3.18
CA ALA A 236 -18.45 18.24 1.84
C ALA A 236 -18.36 16.72 1.69
N TYR A 237 -17.43 16.04 2.38
CA TYR A 237 -17.31 14.57 2.37
C TYR A 237 -18.58 13.83 2.85
N GLY A 238 -19.48 14.49 3.58
CA GLY A 238 -20.73 13.88 4.03
C GLY A 238 -21.70 13.50 2.91
N LYS A 239 -21.47 14.03 1.69
CA LYS A 239 -22.27 13.73 0.49
C LYS A 239 -21.36 13.13 -0.59
N GLN A 240 -21.78 12.02 -1.19
CA GLN A 240 -21.03 11.38 -2.28
C GLN A 240 -21.03 12.22 -3.57
N GLU A 241 -22.04 13.07 -3.74
CA GLU A 241 -22.15 14.04 -4.83
C GLU A 241 -21.66 15.41 -4.38
N GLN A 242 -21.29 16.26 -5.35
CA GLN A 242 -20.74 17.58 -5.07
C GLN A 242 -21.78 18.45 -4.33
N ALA A 243 -21.45 18.83 -3.10
CA ALA A 243 -22.32 19.64 -2.26
C ALA A 243 -22.28 21.12 -2.69
N SER A 244 -23.44 21.76 -2.77
CA SER A 244 -23.51 23.20 -3.04
C SER A 244 -23.11 24.01 -1.80
N GLU A 245 -22.53 25.19 -2.01
CA GLU A 245 -22.19 26.13 -0.91
C GLU A 245 -23.40 26.44 -0.02
N GLU A 246 -24.60 26.53 -0.61
CA GLU A 246 -25.83 26.82 0.11
C GLU A 246 -26.23 25.66 1.05
N GLU A 247 -26.06 24.42 0.60
CA GLU A 247 -26.33 23.21 1.41
C GLU A 247 -25.35 23.14 2.57
N ILE A 248 -24.07 23.40 2.30
CA ILE A 248 -22.99 23.41 3.27
C ILE A 248 -23.25 24.46 4.36
N ILE A 249 -23.67 25.67 3.99
CA ILE A 249 -24.02 26.74 4.95
C ILE A 249 -25.25 26.34 5.77
N THR A 250 -26.26 25.76 5.15
CA THR A 250 -27.49 25.31 5.83
C THR A 250 -27.20 24.21 6.85
N ALA A 251 -26.41 23.21 6.48
CA ALA A 251 -25.97 22.15 7.37
C ALA A 251 -25.19 22.68 8.58
N LYS A 252 -24.29 23.65 8.37
CA LYS A 252 -23.52 24.29 9.46
C LYS A 252 -24.39 25.10 10.41
N LYS A 253 -25.42 25.78 9.89
CA LYS A 253 -26.39 26.49 10.72
C LYS A 253 -27.21 25.51 11.56
N ALA A 254 -27.67 24.41 10.96
CA ALA A 254 -28.37 23.35 11.68
C ALA A 254 -27.49 22.70 12.77
N ALA A 255 -26.19 22.56 12.51
CA ALA A 255 -25.21 22.05 13.47
C ALA A 255 -24.74 23.08 14.51
N ASN A 256 -25.26 24.30 14.50
CA ASN A 256 -24.80 25.43 15.34
C ASN A 256 -23.30 25.77 15.21
N ALA A 257 -22.65 25.35 14.11
CA ALA A 257 -21.22 25.54 13.89
C ALA A 257 -20.91 26.80 13.06
N HIS A 258 -21.90 27.35 12.35
CA HIS A 258 -21.72 28.47 11.41
C HIS A 258 -21.03 29.69 12.05
N ASN A 259 -21.55 30.17 13.18
CA ASN A 259 -21.05 31.39 13.83
C ASN A 259 -19.64 31.20 14.40
N PHE A 260 -19.36 30.02 14.98
CA PHE A 260 -18.04 29.69 15.51
C PHE A 260 -17.00 29.62 14.38
N ILE A 261 -17.32 28.94 13.28
CA ILE A 261 -16.39 28.81 12.16
C ILE A 261 -16.14 30.18 11.52
N TYR A 262 -17.16 31.03 11.39
CA TYR A 262 -17.00 32.38 10.83
C TYR A 262 -16.15 33.30 11.72
N ALA A 263 -16.08 33.03 13.03
CA ALA A 263 -15.21 33.78 13.95
C ALA A 263 -13.71 33.40 13.81
N LEU A 264 -13.38 32.33 13.09
CA LEU A 264 -12.00 31.96 12.79
C LEU A 264 -11.39 32.91 11.75
N SER A 265 -10.08 33.13 11.83
CA SER A 265 -9.37 34.08 10.95
C SER A 265 -9.48 33.77 9.45
N GLN A 266 -9.72 32.51 9.08
CA GLN A 266 -9.89 32.05 7.70
C GLN A 266 -11.27 31.44 7.45
N GLY A 267 -12.22 31.59 8.38
CA GLY A 267 -13.56 31.04 8.22
C GLY A 267 -13.57 29.55 7.86
N TYR A 268 -14.20 29.21 6.73
CA TYR A 268 -14.32 27.84 6.22
C TYR A 268 -13.03 27.26 5.63
N ASP A 269 -12.08 28.11 5.25
CA ASP A 269 -10.80 27.70 4.69
C ASP A 269 -9.77 27.38 5.77
N THR A 270 -10.15 27.51 7.04
CA THR A 270 -9.31 27.10 8.16
C THR A 270 -9.01 25.60 8.06
N LYS A 271 -7.72 25.25 8.10
CA LYS A 271 -7.27 23.85 8.11
C LYS A 271 -7.46 23.22 9.48
N THR A 272 -7.93 21.98 9.48
CA THR A 272 -8.10 21.20 10.72
C THR A 272 -6.79 20.51 11.11
N PRO A 273 -6.40 20.52 12.41
CA PRO A 273 -5.21 19.82 12.86
C PRO A 273 -5.44 18.30 12.95
N THR A 274 -4.40 17.51 12.62
CA THR A 274 -4.32 16.06 12.88
C THR A 274 -4.16 15.72 14.34
#